data_AF-A0A4R8ZTD6-F1
#
_entry.id   AF-A0A4R8ZTD6-F1
#
_cell.length_a   1.000
_cell.length_b   1.000
_cell.length_c   1.000
_cell.angle_alpha   90.00
_cell.angle_beta   90.00
_cell.angle_gamma   90.00
#
_symmetry.space_group_name_H-M   'P 1'
#
loop_
_entity.id
_entity.type
_entity.pdbx_description
1 polymer ?
#
loop_
_entity_poly.entity_id
_entity_poly.type
_entity_poly.pdbx_seq_one_letter_code
_entity_poly.pdbx_strand_id
1 'polypeptide(L)'
;MTAKRTFSTSVSTMTVDAGSSIASSIRRDTIVPLRATASPTDVARLRLLSHGLADAAPTGPLAAVERLLAVQAQDFAASKWALGVRSPGTTITDVETALNTGQIVRSWPMRGTLHLVPAAELHWMLRLSAPRQVAGAATIHARLGLTPQLLERARQIAIEALHGGRQLSRIEFLALLERHDISTAQQRGYHTIWFLALTGTLCWGPQVGTQQALTLLDEWVPQPRRLERDESLGEFALRYFAGHGPATLADFTGWSGLTLTDARIGLAVARPALTEVSIRSGQADSAPMYFRDTAFSDTAFSDTGTNTAVGAGGPPRQRSSVLALPGFDEYFIGYRDRSAIIDDALVTRVVPGKNGIFLPLLVSAGRVVGTWRKKASTRAITVTPQPFAALTVRQQAGLRRGIRDYARFLGLEANLSGLA
;
A
#
# COMPACT_ATOMS: atom_id res chain seq x y z
N MET A 1 -23.37 65.60 -25.05
CA MET A 1 -23.87 66.66 -24.14
C MET A 1 -24.74 65.98 -23.09
N THR A 2 -24.20 65.74 -21.89
CA THR A 2 -24.58 66.40 -20.61
C THR A 2 -25.95 65.91 -20.09
N ALA A 3 -26.18 65.48 -18.85
CA ALA A 3 -25.45 65.64 -17.59
C ALA A 3 -25.94 64.61 -16.54
N LYS A 4 -25.05 64.31 -15.59
CA LYS A 4 -25.32 63.74 -14.25
C LYS A 4 -26.12 64.71 -13.36
N ARG A 5 -26.87 64.19 -12.38
CA ARG A 5 -27.15 64.74 -11.02
C ARG A 5 -27.82 63.62 -10.18
N THR A 6 -27.22 62.97 -9.17
CA THR A 6 -26.73 63.33 -7.81
C THR A 6 -27.80 63.72 -6.78
N PHE A 7 -27.88 62.93 -5.70
CA PHE A 7 -28.27 63.29 -4.32
C PHE A 7 -27.34 62.47 -3.40
N SER A 8 -26.31 63.06 -2.80
CA SER A 8 -26.23 63.83 -1.54
C SER A 8 -26.36 62.97 -0.27
N THR A 9 -25.23 62.71 0.40
CA THR A 9 -25.17 62.87 1.87
C THR A 9 -23.76 63.24 2.34
N SER A 10 -23.78 64.15 3.32
CA SER A 10 -22.73 64.91 4.00
C SER A 10 -21.41 64.23 4.35
N VAL A 11 -20.33 64.99 4.15
CA VAL A 11 -18.98 64.79 4.68
C VAL A 11 -18.86 65.52 6.02
N SER A 12 -18.26 64.88 7.02
CA SER A 12 -17.62 65.59 8.13
C SER A 12 -16.20 65.09 8.25
N THR A 13 -15.28 66.01 8.01
CA THR A 13 -13.83 65.92 8.07
C THR A 13 -13.38 65.96 9.52
N MET A 14 -12.51 65.03 9.92
CA MET A 14 -11.49 65.32 10.92
C MET A 14 -10.23 64.50 10.65
N THR A 15 -9.23 65.23 10.16
CA THR A 15 -7.77 65.10 10.32
C THR A 15 -7.13 63.74 10.61
N VAL A 16 -6.23 63.42 9.69
CA VAL A 16 -5.22 62.35 9.66
C VAL A 16 -4.23 62.52 10.82
N ASP A 17 -3.95 61.44 11.54
CA ASP A 17 -2.64 61.27 12.18
C ASP A 17 -2.09 59.88 11.81
N ALA A 18 -0.84 59.87 11.37
CA ALA A 18 -0.17 58.75 10.75
C ALA A 18 0.75 58.08 11.77
N GLY A 19 0.55 56.79 12.02
CA GLY A 19 1.56 56.00 12.74
C GLY A 19 1.03 54.72 13.34
N SER A 20 1.82 53.66 13.15
CA SER A 20 1.78 52.38 13.87
C SER A 20 0.89 51.26 13.28
N SER A 21 1.57 50.42 12.49
CA SER A 21 1.33 49.01 12.22
C SER A 21 0.52 48.25 13.29
N ILE A 22 -0.63 47.69 12.89
CA ILE A 22 -1.32 46.64 13.64
C ILE A 22 -1.28 45.36 12.81
N ALA A 23 -0.17 44.64 12.89
CA ALA A 23 -0.12 43.23 12.56
C ALA A 23 -0.77 42.44 13.72
N SER A 24 -2.05 42.11 13.60
CA SER A 24 -2.76 41.29 14.58
C SER A 24 -2.33 39.82 14.46
N SER A 25 -1.39 39.42 15.31
CA SER A 25 -1.38 38.17 16.09
C SER A 25 -2.26 37.03 15.56
N ILE A 26 -1.74 36.24 14.61
CA ILE A 26 -2.08 34.82 14.51
C ILE A 26 -1.02 34.10 15.33
N ARG A 27 -1.40 33.57 16.49
CA ARG A 27 -0.56 32.61 17.22
C ARG A 27 -0.35 31.41 16.30
N ARG A 28 0.89 31.24 15.82
CA ARG A 28 1.36 29.94 15.36
C ARG A 28 1.43 29.08 16.61
N ASP A 29 0.36 28.35 16.90
CA ASP A 29 0.45 27.23 17.82
C ASP A 29 1.45 26.26 17.20
N THR A 30 2.67 26.25 17.75
CA THR A 30 3.69 25.28 17.43
C THR A 30 3.11 23.92 17.82
N ILE A 31 2.57 23.19 16.84
CA ILE A 31 2.20 21.78 17.03
C ILE A 31 3.49 21.05 17.36
N VAL A 32 3.73 20.83 18.65
CA VAL A 32 4.84 19.99 19.12
C VAL A 32 4.48 18.57 18.71
N PRO A 33 5.28 17.88 17.88
CA PRO A 33 4.99 16.51 17.50
C PRO A 33 4.95 15.63 18.76
N LEU A 34 3.91 14.80 18.90
CA LEU A 34 3.87 13.80 19.97
C LEU A 34 5.11 12.90 19.84
N ARG A 35 5.78 12.65 20.96
CA ARG A 35 6.95 11.77 21.05
C ARG A 35 6.62 10.56 21.91
N ALA A 36 6.70 9.37 21.34
CA ALA A 36 6.59 8.10 22.05
C ALA A 36 7.96 7.40 22.14
N THR A 37 8.17 6.56 23.15
CA THR A 37 9.38 5.73 23.27
C THR A 37 9.05 4.25 23.18
N ALA A 38 9.79 3.47 22.39
CA ALA A 38 9.49 2.06 22.13
C ALA A 38 10.75 1.18 22.11
N SER A 39 10.63 -0.12 22.44
CA SER A 39 11.68 -1.12 22.21
C SER A 39 11.60 -1.72 20.79
N PRO A 40 12.64 -2.43 20.31
CA PRO A 40 12.56 -3.15 19.03
C PRO A 40 11.39 -4.15 18.94
N THR A 41 11.06 -4.82 20.05
CA THR A 41 9.90 -5.73 20.13
C THR A 41 8.58 -4.99 19.99
N ASP A 42 8.50 -3.75 20.47
CA ASP A 42 7.32 -2.91 20.33
C ASP A 42 7.13 -2.49 18.87
N VAL A 43 8.22 -2.23 18.13
CA VAL A 43 8.14 -1.93 16.68
C VAL A 43 7.42 -3.04 15.92
N ALA A 44 7.79 -4.30 16.13
CA ALA A 44 7.17 -5.43 15.44
C ALA A 44 5.67 -5.56 15.75
N ARG A 45 5.27 -5.34 17.01
CA ARG A 45 3.86 -5.39 17.45
C ARG A 45 3.05 -4.22 16.92
N LEU A 46 3.60 -3.01 16.92
CA LEU A 46 2.92 -1.84 16.38
C LEU A 46 2.77 -1.95 14.86
N ARG A 47 3.76 -2.51 14.16
CA ARG A 47 3.62 -2.83 12.73
C ARG A 47 2.51 -3.84 12.47
N LEU A 48 2.33 -4.86 13.33
CA LEU A 48 1.17 -5.75 13.19
C LEU A 48 -0.16 -4.99 13.31
N LEU A 49 -0.25 -4.04 14.23
CA LEU A 49 -1.44 -3.19 14.39
C LEU A 49 -1.66 -2.32 13.15
N SER A 50 -0.64 -1.58 12.70
CA SER A 50 -0.71 -0.72 11.52
C SER A 50 -1.05 -1.50 10.25
N HIS A 51 -0.56 -2.73 10.11
CA HIS A 51 -0.89 -3.59 8.97
C HIS A 51 -2.31 -4.17 9.01
N GLY A 52 -3.05 -3.98 10.11
CA GLY A 52 -4.33 -4.65 10.30
C GLY A 52 -4.17 -6.16 10.47
N LEU A 53 -3.14 -6.61 11.19
CA LEU A 53 -2.85 -8.02 11.53
C LEU A 53 -2.97 -8.33 13.04
N ALA A 54 -3.26 -7.30 13.85
CA ALA A 54 -3.57 -7.39 15.26
C ALA A 54 -5.06 -7.05 15.51
N ASP A 55 -5.42 -6.71 16.75
CA ASP A 55 -6.75 -6.19 17.10
C ASP A 55 -7.17 -4.99 16.20
N ALA A 56 -8.47 -4.66 16.14
CA ALA A 56 -9.05 -3.62 15.26
C ALA A 56 -8.86 -3.89 13.75
N ALA A 57 -9.33 -5.06 13.30
CA ALA A 57 -9.27 -5.45 11.91
C ALA A 57 -10.09 -4.56 10.96
N PRO A 58 -9.55 -4.25 9.77
CA PRO A 58 -10.39 -3.84 8.65
C PRO A 58 -11.53 -4.84 8.41
N THR A 59 -12.71 -4.34 8.06
CA THR A 59 -13.87 -5.16 7.73
C THR A 59 -14.16 -5.04 6.24
N GLY A 60 -14.08 -6.15 5.52
CA GLY A 60 -14.15 -6.22 4.06
C GLY A 60 -12.81 -6.01 3.35
N PRO A 61 -12.73 -6.36 2.05
CA PRO A 61 -11.49 -6.30 1.27
C PRO A 61 -11.05 -4.86 0.97
N LEU A 62 -11.99 -3.95 0.71
CA LEU A 62 -11.68 -2.54 0.42
C LEU A 62 -10.97 -1.87 1.61
N ALA A 63 -11.54 -2.01 2.82
CA ALA A 63 -10.93 -1.49 4.03
C ALA A 63 -9.52 -2.08 4.30
N ALA A 64 -9.28 -3.34 3.90
CA ALA A 64 -7.96 -3.96 4.03
C ALA A 64 -6.93 -3.37 3.06
N VAL A 65 -7.33 -3.08 1.82
CA VAL A 65 -6.45 -2.37 0.87
C VAL A 65 -6.24 -0.93 1.32
N GLU A 66 -7.28 -0.23 1.73
CA GLU A 66 -7.21 1.16 2.23
C GLU A 66 -6.27 1.27 3.43
N ARG A 67 -6.25 0.27 4.32
CA ARG A 67 -5.33 0.23 5.45
C ARG A 67 -3.86 0.33 5.03
N LEU A 68 -3.49 -0.30 3.93
CA LEU A 68 -2.11 -0.32 3.43
C LEU A 68 -1.85 0.65 2.27
N LEU A 69 -2.91 1.26 1.72
CA LEU A 69 -2.97 1.99 0.45
C LEU A 69 -2.61 1.14 -0.79
N ALA A 70 -1.60 0.30 -0.72
CA ALA A 70 -1.18 -0.58 -1.80
C ALA A 70 -0.75 -1.95 -1.26
N VAL A 71 -1.17 -3.01 -1.95
CA VAL A 71 -0.79 -4.39 -1.65
C VAL A 71 -0.18 -5.02 -2.90
N GLN A 72 1.06 -5.49 -2.82
CA GLN A 72 1.71 -6.11 -3.98
C GLN A 72 0.87 -7.26 -4.57
N ALA A 73 0.75 -7.24 -5.89
CA ALA A 73 -0.10 -8.11 -6.68
C ALA A 73 0.56 -8.63 -7.96
N GLN A 74 1.88 -8.84 -7.95
CA GLN A 74 2.58 -9.58 -8.99
C GLN A 74 2.10 -11.03 -9.02
N ASP A 75 1.97 -11.66 -7.85
CA ASP A 75 1.21 -12.90 -7.66
C ASP A 75 -0.23 -12.54 -7.28
N PHE A 76 -1.15 -12.76 -8.21
CA PHE A 76 -2.55 -12.38 -8.05
C PHE A 76 -3.29 -13.23 -7.01
N ALA A 77 -2.94 -14.50 -6.85
CA ALA A 77 -3.58 -15.35 -5.84
C ALA A 77 -3.07 -15.00 -4.44
N ALA A 78 -1.78 -14.67 -4.33
CA ALA A 78 -1.17 -14.20 -3.09
C ALA A 78 -1.79 -12.87 -2.62
N SER A 79 -2.02 -11.91 -3.53
CA SER A 79 -2.59 -10.61 -3.15
C SER A 79 -4.02 -10.71 -2.62
N LYS A 80 -4.84 -11.62 -3.17
CA LYS A 80 -6.18 -11.90 -2.61
C LYS A 80 -6.12 -12.38 -1.17
N TRP A 81 -5.18 -13.29 -0.86
CA TRP A 81 -4.98 -13.74 0.52
C TRP A 81 -4.41 -12.64 1.42
N ALA A 82 -3.58 -11.74 0.89
CA ALA A 82 -3.05 -10.60 1.65
C ALA A 82 -4.19 -9.70 2.18
N LEU A 83 -5.30 -9.59 1.44
CA LEU A 83 -6.52 -8.92 1.91
C LEU A 83 -7.30 -9.77 2.89
N GLY A 84 -7.50 -11.06 2.58
CA GLY A 84 -8.23 -12.00 3.43
C GLY A 84 -7.63 -12.13 4.84
N VAL A 85 -6.31 -12.21 4.98
CA VAL A 85 -5.63 -12.31 6.28
C VAL A 85 -5.78 -11.05 7.13
N ARG A 86 -5.95 -9.89 6.48
CA ARG A 86 -6.17 -8.59 7.12
C ARG A 86 -7.64 -8.33 7.44
N SER A 87 -8.56 -9.05 6.79
CA SER A 87 -10.01 -8.87 6.92
C SER A 87 -10.72 -10.18 7.31
N PRO A 88 -10.68 -10.58 8.59
CA PRO A 88 -11.21 -11.85 9.05
C PRO A 88 -12.70 -11.97 8.74
N GLY A 89 -13.11 -13.11 8.18
CA GLY A 89 -14.47 -13.36 7.74
C GLY A 89 -14.71 -13.08 6.25
N THR A 90 -13.82 -12.30 5.61
CA THR A 90 -13.83 -12.12 4.14
C THR A 90 -13.51 -13.45 3.45
N THR A 91 -14.21 -13.71 2.35
CA THR A 91 -13.99 -14.84 1.44
C THR A 91 -13.28 -14.38 0.16
N ILE A 92 -12.77 -15.34 -0.62
CA ILE A 92 -12.20 -15.03 -1.94
C ILE A 92 -13.23 -14.39 -2.86
N THR A 93 -14.50 -14.80 -2.77
CA THR A 93 -15.61 -14.23 -3.56
C THR A 93 -15.84 -12.76 -3.24
N ASP A 94 -15.70 -12.35 -1.98
CA ASP A 94 -15.82 -10.94 -1.60
C ASP A 94 -14.70 -10.10 -2.23
N VAL A 95 -13.47 -10.62 -2.22
CA VAL A 95 -12.33 -9.96 -2.87
C VAL A 95 -12.54 -9.87 -4.39
N GLU A 96 -12.98 -10.96 -5.01
CA GLU A 96 -13.26 -10.99 -6.44
C GLU A 96 -14.40 -10.05 -6.82
N THR A 97 -15.43 -9.93 -5.98
CA THR A 97 -16.50 -8.96 -6.15
C THR A 97 -15.95 -7.54 -6.13
N ALA A 98 -15.15 -7.17 -5.13
CA ALA A 98 -14.56 -5.83 -5.04
C ALA A 98 -13.63 -5.48 -6.22
N LEU A 99 -12.95 -6.48 -6.80
CA LEU A 99 -12.16 -6.33 -8.03
C LEU A 99 -13.06 -6.15 -9.25
N ASN A 100 -14.10 -6.97 -9.38
CA ASN A 100 -15.01 -6.99 -10.54
C ASN A 100 -15.95 -5.79 -10.58
N THR A 101 -16.22 -5.15 -9.45
CA THR A 101 -17.02 -3.92 -9.38
C THR A 101 -16.19 -2.65 -9.38
N GLY A 102 -14.86 -2.75 -9.56
CA GLY A 102 -13.97 -1.60 -9.63
C GLY A 102 -13.83 -0.83 -8.30
N GLN A 103 -14.10 -1.45 -7.15
CA GLN A 103 -13.78 -0.84 -5.84
C GLN A 103 -12.28 -0.92 -5.55
N ILE A 104 -11.67 -2.04 -5.94
CA ILE A 104 -10.23 -2.29 -5.89
C ILE A 104 -9.76 -2.47 -7.32
N VAL A 105 -8.66 -1.81 -7.69
CA VAL A 105 -8.06 -1.91 -9.02
C VAL A 105 -6.65 -2.46 -8.90
N ARG A 106 -6.24 -3.27 -9.89
CA ARG A 106 -4.86 -3.74 -10.01
C ARG A 106 -4.15 -2.98 -11.13
N SER A 107 -3.00 -2.38 -10.81
CA SER A 107 -2.18 -1.65 -11.79
C SER A 107 -0.72 -1.55 -11.31
N TRP A 108 0.10 -0.67 -11.90
CA TRP A 108 1.50 -0.42 -11.53
C TRP A 108 1.73 0.96 -10.88
N PRO A 109 1.13 1.27 -9.71
CA PRO A 109 1.22 2.62 -9.16
C PRO A 109 2.60 2.96 -8.57
N MET A 110 3.49 1.99 -8.33
CA MET A 110 4.82 2.26 -7.80
C MET A 110 5.82 1.14 -8.11
N ARG A 111 7.11 1.50 -8.13
CA ARG A 111 8.27 0.59 -8.23
C ARG A 111 8.27 -0.36 -9.44
N GLY A 112 7.48 -0.11 -10.47
CA GLY A 112 7.37 -0.96 -11.66
C GLY A 112 6.67 -2.29 -11.42
N THR A 113 5.94 -2.44 -10.30
CA THR A 113 5.33 -3.72 -9.89
C THR A 113 3.82 -3.61 -9.72
N LEU A 114 3.13 -4.72 -9.96
CA LEU A 114 1.67 -4.78 -9.82
C LEU A 114 1.26 -4.65 -8.36
N HIS A 115 0.22 -3.86 -8.09
CA HIS A 115 -0.42 -3.73 -6.77
C HIS A 115 -1.94 -3.65 -6.90
N LEU A 116 -2.64 -4.12 -5.86
CA LEU A 116 -4.02 -3.75 -5.58
C LEU A 116 -4.03 -2.40 -4.85
N VAL A 117 -4.88 -1.48 -5.28
CA VAL A 117 -5.11 -0.17 -4.65
C VAL A 117 -6.61 0.13 -4.62
N PRO A 118 -7.11 0.98 -3.70
CA PRO A 118 -8.48 1.47 -3.78
C PRO A 118 -8.61 2.26 -5.09
N ALA A 119 -9.67 2.00 -5.85
CA ALA A 119 -9.79 2.48 -7.22
C ALA A 119 -9.63 4.00 -7.34
N ALA A 120 -10.27 4.74 -6.42
CA ALA A 120 -10.24 6.20 -6.39
C ALA A 120 -8.83 6.79 -6.22
N GLU A 121 -7.85 6.01 -5.74
CA GLU A 121 -6.50 6.50 -5.44
C GLU A 121 -5.53 6.34 -6.63
N LEU A 122 -5.86 5.51 -7.62
CA LEU A 122 -4.88 5.09 -8.62
C LEU A 122 -4.35 6.26 -9.46
N HIS A 123 -5.21 7.20 -9.90
CA HIS A 123 -4.81 8.29 -10.79
C HIS A 123 -3.72 9.19 -10.21
N TRP A 124 -3.87 9.66 -8.97
CA TRP A 124 -2.87 10.56 -8.38
C TRP A 124 -1.57 9.79 -8.07
N MET A 125 -1.66 8.51 -7.69
CA MET A 125 -0.47 7.67 -7.50
C MET A 125 0.32 7.52 -8.80
N LEU A 126 -0.37 7.27 -9.92
CA LEU A 126 0.26 7.20 -11.24
C LEU A 126 0.87 8.55 -11.64
N ARG A 127 0.19 9.68 -11.43
CA ARG A 127 0.77 11.01 -11.71
C ARG A 127 2.09 11.26 -10.98
N LEU A 128 2.24 10.76 -9.75
CA LEU A 128 3.47 10.88 -8.98
C LEU A 128 4.58 9.95 -9.49
N SER A 129 4.24 8.69 -9.78
CA SER A 129 5.23 7.64 -10.00
C SER A 129 5.59 7.42 -11.47
N ALA A 130 4.71 7.80 -12.40
CA ALA A 130 4.85 7.50 -13.82
C ALA A 130 6.09 8.13 -14.46
N PRO A 131 6.39 9.44 -14.29
CA PRO A 131 7.47 10.08 -15.05
C PRO A 131 8.83 9.40 -14.87
N ARG A 132 9.18 9.07 -13.63
CA ARG A 132 10.45 8.40 -13.29
C ARG A 132 10.51 6.98 -13.86
N GLN A 133 9.41 6.24 -13.79
CA GLN A 133 9.36 4.88 -14.29
C GLN A 133 9.45 4.84 -15.82
N VAL A 134 8.72 5.70 -16.54
CA VAL A 134 8.84 5.81 -18.01
C VAL A 134 10.28 6.19 -18.40
N ALA A 135 10.87 7.17 -17.72
CA ALA A 135 12.26 7.56 -17.98
C ALA A 135 13.23 6.39 -17.76
N GLY A 136 13.05 5.61 -16.69
CA GLY A 136 13.84 4.42 -16.40
C GLY A 136 13.69 3.30 -17.44
N ALA A 137 12.58 3.27 -18.18
CA ALA A 137 12.32 2.29 -19.24
C ALA A 137 12.86 2.72 -20.62
N ALA A 138 13.41 3.93 -20.78
CA ALA A 138 13.82 4.47 -22.07
C ALA A 138 14.80 3.57 -22.84
N THR A 139 15.83 3.05 -22.15
CA THR A 139 16.84 2.16 -22.77
C THR A 139 16.22 0.85 -23.28
N ILE A 140 15.36 0.22 -22.48
CA ILE A 140 14.72 -1.02 -22.90
C ILE A 140 13.69 -0.77 -24.01
N HIS A 141 12.93 0.33 -23.95
CA HIS A 141 12.02 0.69 -25.03
C HIS A 141 12.76 0.96 -26.35
N ALA A 142 13.90 1.66 -26.31
CA ALA A 142 14.73 1.87 -27.49
C ALA A 142 15.24 0.55 -28.08
N ARG A 143 15.78 -0.33 -27.23
CA ARG A 143 16.23 -1.68 -27.65
C ARG A 143 15.09 -2.51 -28.25
N LEU A 144 13.89 -2.39 -27.69
CA LEU A 144 12.70 -3.09 -28.17
C LEU A 144 12.07 -2.42 -29.39
N GLY A 145 12.54 -1.25 -29.83
CA GLY A 145 11.93 -0.48 -30.92
C GLY A 145 10.52 0.03 -30.59
N LEU A 146 10.24 0.33 -29.32
CA LEU A 146 9.00 0.93 -28.83
C LEU A 146 9.15 2.46 -28.82
N THR A 147 8.94 3.09 -29.98
CA THR A 147 9.01 4.55 -30.10
C THR A 147 7.82 5.22 -29.42
N PRO A 148 7.94 6.50 -29.01
CA PRO A 148 6.79 7.26 -28.49
C PRO A 148 5.59 7.25 -29.43
N GLN A 149 5.82 7.35 -30.75
CA GLN A 149 4.76 7.33 -31.76
C GLN A 149 4.05 5.98 -31.81
N LEU A 150 4.79 4.87 -31.70
CA LEU A 150 4.20 3.53 -31.67
C LEU A 150 3.36 3.31 -30.41
N LEU A 151 3.86 3.77 -29.25
CA LEU A 151 3.15 3.67 -27.98
C LEU A 151 1.87 4.51 -27.98
N GLU A 152 1.90 5.70 -28.61
CA GLU A 152 0.70 6.52 -28.75
C GLU A 152 -0.30 5.92 -29.74
N ARG A 153 0.17 5.32 -30.85
CA ARG A 153 -0.70 4.54 -31.75
C ARG A 153 -1.37 3.39 -31.00
N ALA A 154 -0.63 2.66 -30.17
CA ALA A 154 -1.19 1.60 -29.32
C ALA A 154 -2.22 2.14 -28.31
N ARG A 155 -2.03 3.37 -27.79
CA ARG A 155 -3.00 4.04 -26.92
C ARG A 155 -4.32 4.29 -27.63
N GLN A 156 -4.28 4.83 -28.84
CA GLN A 156 -5.50 5.10 -29.62
C GLN A 156 -6.26 3.81 -29.95
N ILE A 157 -5.55 2.76 -30.38
CA ILE A 157 -6.14 1.43 -30.61
C ILE A 157 -6.81 0.89 -29.34
N ALA A 158 -6.16 1.07 -28.18
CA ALA A 158 -6.72 0.64 -26.90
C ALA A 158 -8.00 1.42 -26.54
N ILE A 159 -8.00 2.74 -26.71
CA ILE A 159 -9.17 3.60 -26.47
C ILE A 159 -10.33 3.19 -27.38
N GLU A 160 -10.09 3.08 -28.69
CA GLU A 160 -11.12 2.71 -29.66
C GLU A 160 -11.72 1.32 -29.38
N ALA A 161 -10.90 0.34 -28.98
CA ALA A 161 -11.35 -1.02 -28.74
C ALA A 161 -12.08 -1.20 -27.40
N LEU A 162 -11.70 -0.44 -26.37
CA LEU A 162 -12.19 -0.62 -25.00
C LEU A 162 -13.25 0.41 -24.60
N HIS A 163 -13.42 1.51 -25.34
CA HIS A 163 -14.43 2.53 -25.06
C HIS A 163 -15.83 1.93 -24.93
N GLY A 164 -16.62 2.47 -24.00
CA GLY A 164 -17.99 2.06 -23.74
C GLY A 164 -18.09 0.87 -22.78
N GLY A 165 -17.14 0.75 -21.85
CA GLY A 165 -17.08 -0.31 -20.85
C GLY A 165 -16.68 -1.67 -21.41
N ARG A 166 -16.06 -1.71 -22.60
CA ARG A 166 -15.58 -2.95 -23.21
C ARG A 166 -14.27 -3.38 -22.55
N GLN A 167 -14.02 -4.68 -22.63
CA GLN A 167 -12.87 -5.31 -22.00
C GLN A 167 -12.22 -6.30 -22.95
N LEU A 168 -10.91 -6.47 -22.84
CA LEU A 168 -10.16 -7.48 -23.57
C LEU A 168 -9.26 -8.24 -22.60
N SER A 169 -9.21 -9.57 -22.69
CA SER A 169 -8.15 -10.33 -22.07
C SER A 169 -6.78 -9.88 -22.61
N ARG A 170 -5.71 -10.19 -21.86
CA ARG A 170 -4.34 -9.95 -22.34
C ARG A 170 -4.10 -10.55 -23.73
N ILE A 171 -4.59 -11.77 -23.97
CA ILE A 171 -4.40 -12.48 -25.25
C ILE A 171 -5.11 -11.73 -26.37
N GLU A 172 -6.36 -11.33 -26.17
CA GLU A 172 -7.14 -10.59 -27.17
C GLU A 172 -6.55 -9.21 -27.47
N PHE A 173 -6.06 -8.50 -26.43
CA PHE A 173 -5.41 -7.20 -26.61
C PHE A 173 -4.09 -7.32 -27.38
N LEU A 174 -3.26 -8.33 -27.09
CA LEU A 174 -2.03 -8.55 -27.85
C LEU A 174 -2.34 -8.94 -29.31
N ALA A 175 -3.34 -9.78 -29.54
CA ALA A 175 -3.78 -10.11 -30.89
C ALA A 175 -4.34 -8.90 -31.65
N LEU A 176 -5.01 -7.97 -30.94
CA LEU A 176 -5.45 -6.70 -31.51
C LEU A 176 -4.26 -5.86 -31.98
N LEU A 177 -3.22 -5.71 -31.14
CA LEU A 177 -2.01 -4.97 -31.53
C LEU A 177 -1.34 -5.57 -32.78
N GLU A 178 -1.23 -6.89 -32.87
CA GLU A 178 -0.68 -7.58 -34.05
C GLU A 178 -1.50 -7.30 -35.32
N ARG A 179 -2.84 -7.28 -35.23
CA ARG A 179 -3.72 -6.93 -36.37
C ARG A 179 -3.55 -5.49 -36.85
N HIS A 180 -2.98 -4.62 -36.03
CA HIS A 180 -2.64 -3.23 -36.37
C HIS A 180 -1.14 -3.04 -36.64
N ASP A 181 -0.42 -4.12 -36.97
CA ASP A 181 1.01 -4.11 -37.30
C ASP A 181 1.91 -3.62 -36.15
N ILE A 182 1.47 -3.81 -34.90
CA ILE A 182 2.28 -3.53 -33.71
C ILE A 182 2.73 -4.86 -33.11
N SER A 183 3.95 -5.27 -33.46
CA SER A 183 4.53 -6.52 -32.95
C SER A 183 4.59 -6.54 -31.41
N THR A 184 4.15 -7.66 -30.84
CA THR A 184 4.09 -7.93 -29.39
C THR A 184 5.16 -8.90 -28.90
N ALA A 185 5.98 -9.44 -29.81
CA ALA A 185 7.07 -10.37 -29.53
C ALA A 185 8.16 -9.77 -28.61
N GLN A 186 9.01 -10.64 -28.04
CA GLN A 186 10.21 -10.24 -27.30
C GLN A 186 9.95 -9.18 -26.20
N GLN A 187 8.90 -9.33 -25.39
CA GLN A 187 8.45 -8.39 -24.34
C GLN A 187 7.82 -7.07 -24.84
N ARG A 188 7.74 -6.80 -26.14
CA ARG A 188 7.09 -5.59 -26.67
C ARG A 188 5.64 -5.46 -26.20
N GLY A 189 4.89 -6.56 -26.22
CA GLY A 189 3.51 -6.58 -25.73
C GLY A 189 3.38 -6.26 -24.24
N TYR A 190 4.28 -6.80 -23.41
CA TYR A 190 4.31 -6.50 -21.98
C TYR A 190 4.61 -5.01 -21.73
N HIS A 191 5.66 -4.47 -22.37
CA HIS A 191 6.05 -3.07 -22.21
C HIS A 191 5.01 -2.10 -22.75
N THR A 192 4.26 -2.48 -23.80
CA THR A 192 3.13 -1.68 -24.31
C THR A 192 2.00 -1.61 -23.28
N ILE A 193 1.53 -2.76 -22.76
CA ILE A 193 0.50 -2.78 -21.70
C ILE A 193 0.98 -2.00 -20.48
N TRP A 194 2.21 -2.22 -20.05
CA TRP A 194 2.81 -1.55 -18.91
C TRP A 194 2.85 -0.03 -19.09
N PHE A 195 3.29 0.46 -20.26
CA PHE A 195 3.33 1.89 -20.55
C PHE A 195 1.93 2.51 -20.56
N LEU A 196 0.96 1.86 -21.20
CA LEU A 196 -0.42 2.34 -21.26
C LEU A 196 -1.07 2.37 -19.88
N ALA A 197 -0.79 1.38 -19.04
CA ALA A 197 -1.33 1.36 -17.67
C ALA A 197 -0.68 2.42 -16.78
N LEU A 198 0.64 2.54 -16.87
CA LEU A 198 1.41 3.47 -16.06
C LEU A 198 1.14 4.93 -16.43
N THR A 199 0.84 5.20 -17.70
CA THR A 199 0.43 6.53 -18.17
C THR A 199 -1.08 6.77 -18.09
N GLY A 200 -1.82 5.91 -17.35
CA GLY A 200 -3.20 6.16 -16.97
C GLY A 200 -4.26 5.85 -18.03
N THR A 201 -3.93 5.13 -19.10
CA THR A 201 -4.95 4.68 -20.08
C THR A 201 -5.58 3.36 -19.68
N LEU A 202 -4.78 2.38 -19.23
CA LEU A 202 -5.27 1.04 -18.93
C LEU A 202 -5.20 0.71 -17.44
N CYS A 203 -6.05 -0.19 -17.00
CA CYS A 203 -5.85 -0.95 -15.77
C CYS A 203 -6.34 -2.38 -15.94
N TRP A 204 -6.03 -3.25 -14.97
CA TRP A 204 -6.66 -4.56 -14.88
C TRP A 204 -8.02 -4.41 -14.22
N GLY A 205 -9.07 -4.70 -14.98
CA GLY A 205 -10.46 -4.67 -14.54
C GLY A 205 -10.93 -6.05 -14.05
N PRO A 206 -12.06 -6.55 -14.55
CA PRO A 206 -12.69 -7.74 -13.99
C PRO A 206 -11.90 -9.01 -14.28
N GLN A 207 -12.11 -10.00 -13.43
CA GLN A 207 -11.46 -11.30 -13.51
C GLN A 207 -11.97 -12.11 -14.70
N VAL A 208 -11.03 -12.74 -15.41
CA VAL A 208 -11.30 -13.69 -16.50
C VAL A 208 -10.51 -14.95 -16.19
N GLY A 209 -11.20 -15.98 -15.70
CA GLY A 209 -10.57 -17.20 -15.20
C GLY A 209 -9.60 -16.91 -14.06
N THR A 210 -8.32 -17.22 -14.25
CA THR A 210 -7.24 -16.95 -13.27
C THR A 210 -6.50 -15.63 -13.51
N GLN A 211 -6.93 -14.84 -14.51
CA GLN A 211 -6.32 -13.59 -14.93
C GLN A 211 -7.33 -12.43 -14.82
N GLN A 212 -6.99 -11.26 -15.36
CA GLN A 212 -7.90 -10.11 -15.46
C GLN A 212 -7.94 -9.59 -16.90
N ALA A 213 -9.06 -8.96 -17.25
CA ALA A 213 -9.19 -8.21 -18.49
C ALA A 213 -8.59 -6.81 -18.35
N LEU A 214 -8.16 -6.24 -19.47
CA LEU A 214 -7.79 -4.84 -19.62
C LEU A 214 -9.06 -4.02 -19.91
N THR A 215 -9.12 -2.85 -19.29
CA THR A 215 -10.18 -1.85 -19.42
C THR A 215 -9.56 -0.46 -19.47
N LEU A 216 -10.31 0.54 -19.95
CA LEU A 216 -9.93 1.95 -19.81
C LEU A 216 -10.01 2.37 -18.35
N LEU A 217 -8.95 2.99 -17.84
CA LEU A 217 -8.87 3.42 -16.44
C LEU A 217 -9.95 4.45 -16.10
N ASP A 218 -10.17 5.43 -16.97
CA ASP A 218 -11.14 6.51 -16.73
C ASP A 218 -12.60 6.02 -16.73
N GLU A 219 -12.91 4.94 -17.45
CA GLU A 219 -14.24 4.32 -17.44
C GLU A 219 -14.40 3.35 -16.26
N TRP A 220 -13.33 2.63 -15.89
CA TRP A 220 -13.33 1.68 -14.77
C TRP A 220 -13.34 2.37 -13.40
N VAL A 221 -12.73 3.56 -13.32
CA VAL A 221 -12.66 4.40 -12.12
C VAL A 221 -13.31 5.76 -12.45
N PRO A 222 -14.65 5.84 -12.44
CA PRO A 222 -15.36 7.04 -12.88
C PRO A 222 -15.25 8.22 -11.90
N GLN A 223 -14.88 7.95 -10.65
CA GLN A 223 -14.78 8.95 -9.57
C GLN A 223 -13.39 8.93 -8.92
N PRO A 224 -12.32 9.31 -9.65
CA PRO A 224 -10.98 9.34 -9.09
C PRO A 224 -10.81 10.54 -8.15
N ARG A 225 -10.09 10.35 -7.05
CA ARG A 225 -9.64 11.46 -6.20
C ARG A 225 -8.65 12.32 -6.98
N ARG A 226 -8.83 13.63 -6.90
CA ARG A 226 -7.98 14.63 -7.53
C ARG A 226 -7.28 15.42 -6.43
N LEU A 227 -5.97 15.24 -6.37
CA LEU A 227 -5.09 15.92 -5.44
C LEU A 227 -4.03 16.68 -6.23
N GLU A 228 -3.64 17.84 -5.73
CA GLU A 228 -2.48 18.58 -6.23
C GLU A 228 -1.18 17.84 -5.91
N ARG A 229 -0.06 18.24 -6.51
CA ARG A 229 1.19 17.48 -6.40
C ARG A 229 1.65 17.28 -4.95
N ASP A 230 1.79 18.36 -4.20
CA ASP A 230 2.32 18.29 -2.82
C ASP A 230 1.32 17.64 -1.87
N GLU A 231 0.02 17.84 -2.11
CA GLU A 231 -1.06 17.14 -1.42
C GLU A 231 -0.98 15.63 -1.67
N SER A 232 -0.76 15.20 -2.91
CA SER A 232 -0.57 13.79 -3.27
C SER A 232 0.65 13.19 -2.55
N LEU A 233 1.75 13.94 -2.44
CA LEU A 233 2.94 13.49 -1.71
C LEU A 233 2.65 13.35 -0.20
N GLY A 234 1.91 14.30 0.38
CA GLY A 234 1.46 14.27 1.76
C GLY A 234 0.55 13.09 2.05
N GLU A 235 -0.47 12.88 1.22
CA GLU A 235 -1.40 11.74 1.31
C GLU A 235 -0.63 10.43 1.24
N PHE A 236 0.33 10.30 0.32
CA PHE A 236 1.11 9.08 0.17
C PHE A 236 1.94 8.77 1.42
N ALA A 237 2.59 9.78 2.00
CA ALA A 237 3.37 9.65 3.22
C ALA A 237 2.48 9.29 4.42
N LEU A 238 1.37 10.02 4.62
CA LEU A 238 0.43 9.77 5.70
C LEU A 238 -0.10 8.34 5.67
N ARG A 239 -0.61 7.91 4.52
CA ARG A 239 -1.19 6.57 4.34
C ARG A 239 -0.14 5.47 4.51
N TYR A 240 1.10 5.71 4.07
CA TYR A 240 2.20 4.79 4.34
C TYR A 240 2.45 4.65 5.85
N PHE A 241 2.65 5.75 6.58
CA PHE A 241 2.94 5.70 8.02
C PHE A 241 1.73 5.22 8.86
N ALA A 242 0.51 5.38 8.37
CA ALA A 242 -0.68 4.77 8.95
C ALA A 242 -0.67 3.24 8.81
N GLY A 243 -0.40 2.74 7.59
CA GLY A 243 -0.39 1.30 7.30
C GLY A 243 0.89 0.57 7.75
N HIS A 244 2.01 1.28 7.91
CA HIS A 244 3.34 0.68 8.11
C HIS A 244 4.06 1.19 9.36
N GLY A 245 3.52 2.17 10.08
CA GLY A 245 4.14 2.74 11.28
C GLY A 245 4.38 1.71 12.40
N PRO A 246 5.43 1.88 13.24
CA PRO A 246 6.52 2.83 13.10
C PRO A 246 7.43 2.47 11.92
N ALA A 247 7.69 3.45 11.07
CA ALA A 247 8.56 3.32 9.90
C ALA A 247 9.41 4.58 9.71
N THR A 248 10.53 4.45 9.01
CA THR A 248 11.43 5.57 8.74
C THR A 248 11.13 6.23 7.39
N LEU A 249 11.67 7.44 7.18
CA LEU A 249 11.65 8.07 5.86
C LEU A 249 12.36 7.22 4.80
N ALA A 250 13.39 6.46 5.17
CA ALA A 250 14.10 5.56 4.26
C ALA A 250 13.22 4.39 3.84
N ASP A 251 12.40 3.85 4.74
CA ASP A 251 11.41 2.83 4.42
C ASP A 251 10.35 3.38 3.46
N PHE A 252 9.78 4.56 3.75
CA PHE A 252 8.80 5.22 2.87
C PHE A 252 9.38 5.51 1.47
N THR A 253 10.62 6.00 1.39
CA THR A 253 11.28 6.29 0.11
C THR A 253 11.46 4.99 -0.69
N GLY A 254 11.91 3.92 -0.03
CA GLY A 254 12.09 2.61 -0.67
C GLY A 254 10.77 1.99 -1.13
N TRP A 255 9.73 2.08 -0.32
CA TRP A 255 8.41 1.56 -0.61
C TRP A 255 7.69 2.38 -1.70
N SER A 256 7.67 3.70 -1.63
CA SER A 256 7.00 4.53 -2.64
C SER A 256 7.74 4.56 -3.98
N GLY A 257 9.06 4.34 -3.97
CA GLY A 257 9.91 4.53 -5.15
C GLY A 257 10.09 5.99 -5.57
N LEU A 258 9.65 6.93 -4.73
CA LEU A 258 9.83 8.36 -4.92
C LEU A 258 11.30 8.77 -4.78
N THR A 259 11.61 9.97 -5.25
CA THR A 259 12.90 10.60 -4.92
C THR A 259 12.95 10.96 -3.44
N LEU A 260 14.15 11.06 -2.87
CA LEU A 260 14.29 11.51 -1.48
C LEU A 260 13.73 12.93 -1.28
N THR A 261 13.82 13.79 -2.30
CA THR A 261 13.25 15.14 -2.28
C THR A 261 11.73 15.09 -2.16
N ASP A 262 11.06 14.34 -3.04
CA ASP A 262 9.60 14.17 -3.00
C ASP A 262 9.14 13.52 -1.68
N ALA A 263 9.88 12.52 -1.20
CA ALA A 263 9.57 11.87 0.07
C ALA A 263 9.68 12.82 1.27
N ARG A 264 10.64 13.76 1.25
CA ARG A 264 10.77 14.82 2.27
C ARG A 264 9.62 15.82 2.22
N ILE A 265 9.17 16.20 1.02
CA ILE A 265 7.99 17.06 0.85
C ILE A 265 6.76 16.35 1.42
N GLY A 266 6.53 15.10 1.03
CA GLY A 266 5.41 14.31 1.55
C GLY A 266 5.43 14.18 3.08
N LEU A 267 6.59 13.86 3.66
CA LEU A 267 6.73 13.83 5.12
C LEU A 267 6.45 15.18 5.77
N ALA A 268 6.89 16.29 5.18
CA ALA A 268 6.65 17.63 5.71
C ALA A 268 5.15 17.98 5.71
N VAL A 269 4.44 17.65 4.63
CA VAL A 269 2.98 17.86 4.52
C VAL A 269 2.22 16.97 5.51
N ALA A 270 2.61 15.70 5.65
CA ALA A 270 1.96 14.76 6.56
C ALA A 270 2.29 14.98 8.04
N ARG A 271 3.38 15.70 8.35
CA ARG A 271 3.95 15.84 9.71
C ARG A 271 2.92 16.17 10.81
N PRO A 272 1.94 17.08 10.61
CA PRO A 272 0.96 17.41 11.65
C PRO A 272 0.08 16.22 12.09
N ALA A 273 -0.08 15.21 11.23
CA ALA A 273 -0.85 14.00 11.52
C ALA A 273 0.01 12.83 12.03
N LEU A 274 1.33 13.01 12.14
CA LEU A 274 2.26 11.94 12.51
C LEU A 274 2.86 12.13 13.91
N THR A 275 2.95 11.02 14.63
CA THR A 275 3.67 10.91 15.90
C THR A 275 5.09 10.40 15.65
N GLU A 276 6.06 11.05 16.28
CA GLU A 276 7.45 10.62 16.31
C GLU A 276 7.66 9.53 17.34
N VAL A 277 8.35 8.46 16.97
CA VAL A 277 8.65 7.34 17.84
C VAL A 277 10.16 7.19 17.97
N SER A 278 10.68 7.41 19.17
CA SER A 278 12.08 7.14 19.50
C SER A 278 12.24 5.68 19.93
N ILE A 279 13.10 4.94 19.24
CA ILE A 279 13.39 3.54 19.58
C ILE A 279 14.57 3.50 20.54
N ARG A 280 14.39 2.94 21.73
CA ARG A 280 15.47 2.69 22.69
C ARG A 280 16.32 1.53 22.19
N SER A 281 17.31 1.82 21.35
CA SER A 281 18.42 0.90 21.05
C SER A 281 19.63 1.30 21.87
N GLY A 282 20.35 0.34 22.47
CA GLY A 282 21.54 0.58 23.30
C GLY A 282 22.76 1.17 22.55
N GLN A 283 22.56 1.86 21.43
CA GLN A 283 23.60 2.39 20.56
C GLN A 283 23.22 3.80 20.06
N ALA A 284 23.99 4.78 20.56
CA ALA A 284 24.27 6.18 20.13
C ALA A 284 23.18 7.11 19.56
N ASP A 285 23.44 8.42 19.74
CA ASP A 285 22.64 9.62 19.41
C ASP A 285 22.20 9.82 17.94
N SER A 286 22.28 8.80 17.07
CA SER A 286 21.98 8.89 15.63
C SER A 286 20.96 7.88 15.10
N ALA A 287 20.18 7.24 15.98
CA ALA A 287 19.10 6.33 15.56
C ALA A 287 18.09 7.06 14.61
N PRO A 288 17.62 6.40 13.54
CA PRO A 288 16.69 7.03 12.61
C PRO A 288 15.36 7.35 13.32
N MET A 289 14.75 8.48 12.97
CA MET A 289 13.42 8.85 13.46
C MET A 289 12.35 7.95 12.81
N TYR A 290 11.49 7.37 13.65
CA TYR A 290 10.33 6.61 13.20
C TYR A 290 9.07 7.46 13.29
N PHE A 291 8.15 7.23 12.34
CA PHE A 291 6.86 7.90 12.28
C PHE A 291 5.74 6.87 12.27
N ARG A 292 4.61 7.24 12.89
CA ARG A 292 3.33 6.52 12.84
C ARG A 292 2.19 7.53 12.80
N ASP A 293 1.04 7.11 12.31
CA ASP A 293 -0.17 7.91 12.38
C ASP A 293 -0.62 8.14 13.84
N THR A 294 -0.94 9.39 14.17
CA THR A 294 -1.41 9.83 15.49
C THR A 294 -2.79 9.28 15.83
N ALA A 295 -3.60 8.96 14.83
CA ALA A 295 -4.93 8.38 15.04
C ALA A 295 -4.91 6.97 15.66
N PHE A 296 -3.78 6.25 15.60
CA PHE A 296 -3.63 5.03 16.37
C PHE A 296 -3.33 5.37 17.84
N SER A 297 -4.40 5.45 18.64
CA SER A 297 -4.37 5.89 20.04
C SER A 297 -3.24 5.30 20.89
N ASP A 298 -2.70 6.12 21.80
CA ASP A 298 -1.67 5.81 22.79
C ASP A 298 -2.06 4.76 23.86
N THR A 299 -3.26 4.18 23.79
CA THR A 299 -3.68 3.08 24.70
C THR A 299 -2.78 1.83 24.57
N ALA A 300 -1.99 1.72 23.51
CA ALA A 300 -0.97 0.69 23.34
C ALA A 300 0.30 0.91 24.20
N PHE A 301 0.46 2.09 24.82
CA PHE A 301 1.69 2.54 25.49
C PHE A 301 1.54 2.91 26.98
N SER A 302 0.41 2.63 27.62
CA SER A 302 0.25 2.87 29.06
C SER A 302 1.08 1.87 29.89
N ASP A 303 2.38 2.13 30.02
CA ASP A 303 3.26 1.54 31.04
C ASP A 303 3.96 2.64 31.86
N THR A 304 3.33 3.80 32.03
CA THR A 304 3.72 4.77 33.06
C THR A 304 3.11 4.36 34.39
N GLY A 305 3.71 3.32 34.99
CA GLY A 305 3.80 3.00 36.42
C GLY A 305 2.89 3.67 37.47
N THR A 306 1.59 3.82 37.24
CA THR A 306 0.64 4.24 38.26
C THR A 306 -0.60 3.38 38.19
N ASN A 307 -0.79 2.61 39.26
CA ASN A 307 -1.79 1.57 39.41
C ASN A 307 -3.15 2.20 39.70
N THR A 308 -3.94 2.51 38.67
CA THR A 308 -5.39 2.75 38.83
C THR A 308 -6.14 2.09 37.68
N ALA A 309 -6.87 1.04 38.02
CA ALA A 309 -7.66 0.23 37.11
C ALA A 309 -8.93 0.94 36.66
N VAL A 310 -9.01 1.32 35.37
CA VAL A 310 -10.22 1.22 34.50
C VAL A 310 -9.74 1.19 33.03
N GLY A 311 -9.95 0.07 32.32
CA GLY A 311 -9.75 -0.07 30.85
C GLY A 311 -8.44 -0.73 30.40
N ALA A 312 -8.47 -2.03 30.08
CA ALA A 312 -7.30 -2.85 29.74
C ALA A 312 -6.60 -2.47 28.41
N GLY A 313 -5.65 -1.53 28.45
CA GLY A 313 -4.75 -1.20 27.33
C GLY A 313 -3.45 -2.02 27.39
N GLY A 314 -3.50 -3.30 27.04
CA GLY A 314 -2.29 -4.10 26.83
C GLY A 314 -1.66 -3.82 25.46
N PRO A 315 -0.36 -4.14 25.25
CA PRO A 315 0.25 -3.99 23.93
C PRO A 315 -0.52 -4.80 22.88
N PRO A 316 -0.60 -4.33 21.61
CA PRO A 316 -1.40 -4.96 20.57
C PRO A 316 -1.06 -6.45 20.43
N ARG A 317 -2.09 -7.31 20.41
CA ARG A 317 -1.90 -8.76 20.30
C ARG A 317 -2.20 -9.22 18.88
N GLN A 318 -1.34 -10.10 18.37
CA GLN A 318 -1.56 -10.79 17.10
C GLN A 318 -2.85 -11.63 17.19
N ARG A 319 -3.70 -11.60 16.14
CA ARG A 319 -5.01 -12.28 16.13
C ARG A 319 -4.93 -13.79 16.35
N SER A 320 -3.89 -14.40 15.79
CA SER A 320 -3.54 -15.80 15.98
C SER A 320 -2.15 -15.85 16.59
N SER A 321 -1.81 -16.88 17.38
CA SER A 321 -0.42 -17.04 17.86
C SER A 321 0.57 -17.25 16.70
N VAL A 322 0.10 -17.66 15.52
CA VAL A 322 0.86 -17.67 14.26
C VAL A 322 -0.03 -17.19 13.11
N LEU A 323 0.45 -16.23 12.32
CA LEU A 323 -0.15 -15.79 11.05
C LEU A 323 0.54 -16.54 9.90
N ALA A 324 -0.25 -16.96 8.90
CA ALA A 324 0.25 -17.51 7.65
C ALA A 324 0.09 -16.45 6.55
N LEU A 325 1.09 -15.59 6.37
CA LEU A 325 1.05 -14.51 5.37
C LEU A 325 1.43 -15.04 3.99
N PRO A 326 0.87 -14.49 2.90
CA PRO A 326 1.25 -14.88 1.53
C PRO A 326 2.70 -14.50 1.20
N GLY A 327 3.19 -15.02 0.07
CA GLY A 327 4.43 -14.49 -0.52
C GLY A 327 4.23 -13.04 -0.94
N PHE A 328 5.31 -12.27 -0.97
CA PHE A 328 5.30 -10.83 -1.28
C PHE A 328 4.45 -9.97 -0.34
N ASP A 329 4.13 -10.44 0.86
CA ASP A 329 3.29 -9.66 1.80
C ASP A 329 4.01 -8.38 2.28
N GLU A 330 3.26 -7.27 2.34
CA GLU A 330 3.74 -5.95 2.75
C GLU A 330 4.39 -5.95 4.14
N TYR A 331 4.05 -6.90 5.02
CA TYR A 331 4.68 -7.01 6.33
C TYR A 331 6.20 -7.21 6.23
N PHE A 332 6.68 -7.79 5.13
CA PHE A 332 8.10 -7.97 4.86
C PHE A 332 8.65 -7.01 3.81
N ILE A 333 7.92 -6.80 2.71
CA ILE A 333 8.43 -6.00 1.59
C ILE A 333 8.24 -4.48 1.77
N GLY A 334 7.42 -4.06 2.75
CA GLY A 334 7.13 -2.65 3.03
C GLY A 334 8.25 -1.88 3.73
N TYR A 335 9.35 -2.55 4.09
CA TYR A 335 10.45 -1.98 4.86
C TYR A 335 11.80 -2.26 4.22
N ARG A 336 12.70 -1.26 4.32
CA ARG A 336 14.11 -1.41 3.96
C ARG A 336 14.87 -2.10 5.09
N ASP A 337 14.62 -1.68 6.33
CA ASP A 337 15.13 -2.36 7.52
C ASP A 337 14.09 -3.35 8.08
N ARG A 338 14.49 -4.62 8.11
CA ARG A 338 13.66 -5.76 8.55
C ARG A 338 14.12 -6.36 9.87
N SER A 339 15.15 -5.79 10.51
CA SER A 339 15.73 -6.29 11.76
C SER A 339 14.71 -6.45 12.89
N ALA A 340 13.66 -5.61 12.90
CA ALA A 340 12.55 -5.72 13.85
C ALA A 340 11.77 -7.04 13.75
N ILE A 341 11.69 -7.63 12.55
CA ILE A 341 10.81 -8.79 12.27
C ILE A 341 11.57 -10.08 11.94
N ILE A 342 12.84 -10.00 11.54
CA ILE A 342 13.64 -11.18 11.19
C ILE A 342 15.13 -10.91 11.44
N ASP A 343 15.86 -11.93 11.88
CA ASP A 343 17.31 -11.85 11.98
C ASP A 343 17.97 -11.94 10.60
N ASP A 344 19.01 -11.15 10.36
CA ASP A 344 19.70 -11.06 9.06
C ASP A 344 20.18 -12.43 8.55
N ALA A 345 20.65 -13.30 9.46
CA ALA A 345 21.07 -14.66 9.15
C ALA A 345 19.95 -15.55 8.56
N LEU A 346 18.69 -15.20 8.77
CA LEU A 346 17.51 -15.94 8.32
C LEU A 346 16.86 -15.33 7.07
N VAL A 347 17.27 -14.14 6.63
CA VAL A 347 16.66 -13.45 5.47
C VAL A 347 16.72 -14.29 4.20
N THR A 348 17.82 -14.99 3.94
CA THR A 348 17.98 -15.86 2.76
C THR A 348 17.05 -17.06 2.76
N ARG A 349 16.49 -17.46 3.92
CA ARG A 349 15.46 -18.51 4.01
C ARG A 349 14.08 -18.03 3.58
N VAL A 350 13.87 -16.72 3.50
CA VAL A 350 12.61 -16.08 3.07
C VAL A 350 12.71 -15.55 1.64
N VAL A 351 13.90 -15.07 1.25
CA VAL A 351 14.22 -14.56 -0.09
C VAL A 351 15.34 -15.43 -0.68
N PRO A 352 15.02 -16.65 -1.16
CA PRO A 352 16.01 -17.57 -1.69
C PRO A 352 16.49 -17.10 -3.06
N GLY A 353 17.57 -16.33 -3.08
CA GLY A 353 18.26 -15.90 -4.31
C GLY A 353 17.99 -14.46 -4.73
N LYS A 354 18.51 -14.09 -5.90
CA LYS A 354 18.49 -12.72 -6.44
C LYS A 354 17.36 -12.45 -7.44
N ASN A 355 16.44 -13.40 -7.63
CA ASN A 355 15.34 -13.31 -8.60
C ASN A 355 14.10 -12.57 -8.08
N GLY A 356 14.16 -12.00 -6.87
CA GLY A 356 13.06 -11.23 -6.29
C GLY A 356 11.87 -12.05 -5.84
N ILE A 357 12.02 -13.37 -5.61
CA ILE A 357 10.96 -14.20 -5.02
C ILE A 357 10.92 -14.01 -3.50
N PHE A 358 9.73 -13.69 -2.97
CA PHE A 358 9.47 -13.60 -1.54
C PHE A 358 8.52 -14.74 -1.13
N LEU A 359 9.00 -15.64 -0.27
CA LEU A 359 8.23 -16.80 0.15
C LEU A 359 7.08 -16.44 1.11
N PRO A 360 6.01 -17.25 1.17
CA PRO A 360 4.97 -17.11 2.20
C PRO A 360 5.55 -17.25 3.61
N LEU A 361 5.08 -16.43 4.55
CA LEU A 361 5.67 -16.26 5.88
C LEU A 361 4.82 -16.88 6.97
N LEU A 362 5.48 -17.45 7.98
CA LEU A 362 4.89 -17.72 9.28
C LEU A 362 5.35 -16.64 10.25
N VAL A 363 4.41 -15.89 10.82
CA VAL A 363 4.70 -14.78 11.75
C VAL A 363 4.14 -15.08 13.12
N SER A 364 4.96 -14.98 14.17
CA SER A 364 4.59 -15.20 15.57
C SER A 364 5.09 -14.04 16.42
N ALA A 365 4.19 -13.38 17.14
CA ALA A 365 4.51 -12.20 17.96
C ALA A 365 5.28 -11.11 17.19
N GLY A 366 4.94 -10.93 15.91
CA GLY A 366 5.57 -9.95 15.02
C GLY A 366 6.90 -10.38 14.41
N ARG A 367 7.42 -11.57 14.75
CA ARG A 367 8.65 -12.10 14.15
C ARG A 367 8.35 -13.18 13.12
N VAL A 368 9.11 -13.19 12.03
CA VAL A 368 9.10 -14.25 11.03
C VAL A 368 9.78 -15.48 11.66
N VAL A 369 9.00 -16.54 11.85
CA VAL A 369 9.44 -17.79 12.49
C VAL A 369 9.54 -18.96 11.50
N GLY A 370 9.26 -18.72 10.22
CA GLY A 370 9.26 -19.76 9.21
C GLY A 370 8.69 -19.30 7.89
N THR A 371 8.67 -20.23 6.94
CA THR A 371 7.91 -20.11 5.70
C THR A 371 6.87 -21.22 5.61
N TRP A 372 6.00 -21.18 4.60
CA TRP A 372 5.08 -22.28 4.34
C TRP A 372 4.86 -22.45 2.83
N ARG A 373 4.44 -23.67 2.47
CA ARG A 373 4.06 -24.05 1.10
C ARG A 373 2.64 -24.55 1.08
N LYS A 374 2.04 -24.56 -0.10
CA LYS A 374 0.67 -24.99 -0.30
C LYS A 374 0.52 -25.85 -1.54
N LYS A 375 -0.40 -26.81 -1.48
CA LYS A 375 -0.89 -27.60 -2.62
C LYS A 375 -2.41 -27.62 -2.57
N ALA A 376 -3.05 -27.02 -3.57
CA ALA A 376 -4.51 -26.97 -3.69
C ALA A 376 -5.03 -28.17 -4.47
N SER A 377 -6.22 -28.66 -4.10
CA SER A 377 -7.09 -29.51 -4.90
C SER A 377 -8.45 -28.83 -5.07
N THR A 378 -9.40 -29.50 -5.74
CA THR A 378 -10.77 -28.98 -5.89
C THR A 378 -11.56 -28.94 -4.58
N ARG A 379 -11.16 -29.69 -3.55
CA ARG A 379 -11.88 -29.78 -2.26
C ARG A 379 -11.10 -29.24 -1.07
N ALA A 380 -9.77 -29.27 -1.14
CA ALA A 380 -8.93 -28.99 0.01
C ALA A 380 -7.66 -28.21 -0.33
N ILE A 381 -7.12 -27.52 0.67
CA ILE A 381 -5.81 -26.90 0.63
C ILE A 381 -4.90 -27.59 1.64
N THR A 382 -3.81 -28.19 1.16
CA THR A 382 -2.77 -28.76 2.02
C THR A 382 -1.66 -27.76 2.23
N VAL A 383 -1.41 -27.40 3.48
CA VAL A 383 -0.32 -26.51 3.90
C VAL A 383 0.81 -27.32 4.53
N THR A 384 2.04 -27.02 4.12
CA THR A 384 3.27 -27.59 4.67
C THR A 384 4.09 -26.45 5.30
N PRO A 385 4.14 -26.33 6.63
CA PRO A 385 4.95 -25.34 7.30
C PRO A 385 6.44 -25.71 7.28
N GLN A 386 7.29 -24.70 7.23
CA GLN A 386 8.75 -24.83 7.24
C GLN A 386 9.31 -23.88 8.31
N PRO A 387 9.10 -24.18 9.61
CA PRO A 387 9.54 -23.30 10.67
C PRO A 387 11.07 -23.28 10.80
N PHE A 388 11.61 -22.18 11.30
CA PHE A 388 13.05 -22.01 11.48
C PHE A 388 13.59 -22.78 12.68
N ALA A 389 12.73 -23.04 13.66
CA ALA A 389 12.95 -23.85 14.85
C ALA A 389 11.65 -24.61 15.20
N ALA A 390 11.70 -25.54 16.15
CA ALA A 390 10.52 -26.26 16.61
C ALA A 390 9.46 -25.29 17.16
N LEU A 391 8.20 -25.45 16.72
CA LEU A 391 7.08 -24.62 17.18
C LEU A 391 6.56 -25.14 18.53
N THR A 392 6.33 -24.23 19.47
CA THR A 392 5.66 -24.53 20.75
C THR A 392 4.22 -25.02 20.51
N VAL A 393 3.64 -25.75 21.48
CA VAL A 393 2.23 -26.22 21.41
C VAL A 393 1.26 -25.07 21.08
N ARG A 394 1.48 -23.90 21.70
CA ARG A 394 0.68 -22.69 21.44
C ARG A 394 0.85 -22.16 20.02
N GLN A 395 2.06 -22.19 19.46
CA GLN A 395 2.31 -21.78 18.09
C GLN A 395 1.71 -22.78 17.08
N GLN A 396 1.81 -24.08 17.35
CA GLN A 396 1.17 -25.10 16.51
C GLN A 396 -0.35 -24.93 16.48
N ALA A 397 -1.00 -24.69 17.63
CA ALA A 397 -2.42 -24.40 17.70
C ALA A 397 -2.82 -23.13 16.92
N GLY A 398 -1.98 -22.09 16.99
CA GLY A 398 -2.14 -20.86 16.21
C GLY A 398 -2.02 -21.08 14.71
N LEU A 399 -1.01 -21.83 14.29
CA LEU A 399 -0.79 -22.17 12.89
C LEU A 399 -1.97 -22.96 12.32
N ARG A 400 -2.47 -23.95 13.06
CA ARG A 400 -3.69 -24.69 12.67
C ARG A 400 -4.88 -23.75 12.49
N ARG A 401 -5.02 -22.71 13.33
CA ARG A 401 -6.07 -21.68 13.17
C ARG A 401 -5.88 -20.84 11.92
N GLY A 402 -4.69 -20.29 11.71
CA GLY A 402 -4.38 -19.49 10.52
C GLY A 402 -4.58 -20.25 9.20
N ILE A 403 -4.27 -21.55 9.17
CA ILE A 403 -4.52 -22.41 8.01
C ILE A 403 -6.01 -22.65 7.80
N ARG A 404 -6.79 -22.86 8.86
CA ARG A 404 -8.26 -22.95 8.75
C ARG A 404 -8.86 -21.66 8.24
N ASP A 405 -8.34 -20.50 8.65
CA ASP A 405 -8.80 -19.21 8.16
C ASP A 405 -8.47 -19.03 6.67
N TYR A 406 -7.28 -19.45 6.23
CA TYR A 406 -6.92 -19.47 4.82
C TYR A 406 -7.80 -20.43 3.99
N ALA A 407 -8.09 -21.62 4.52
CA ALA A 407 -8.97 -22.58 3.85
C ALA A 407 -10.41 -22.06 3.74
N ARG A 408 -10.94 -21.47 4.82
CA ARG A 408 -12.26 -20.80 4.83
C ARG A 408 -12.31 -19.68 3.80
N PHE A 409 -11.27 -18.84 3.74
CA PHE A 409 -11.17 -17.78 2.74
C PHE A 409 -11.30 -18.34 1.31
N LEU A 410 -10.67 -19.48 1.02
CA LEU A 410 -10.76 -20.13 -0.29
C LEU A 410 -12.06 -20.93 -0.52
N GLY A 411 -12.90 -21.13 0.50
CA GLY A 411 -14.03 -22.07 0.42
C GLY A 411 -13.60 -23.53 0.32
N LEU A 412 -12.45 -23.90 0.90
CA LEU A 412 -11.87 -25.25 0.84
C LEU A 412 -11.69 -25.85 2.24
N GLU A 413 -11.52 -27.17 2.31
CA GLU A 413 -11.11 -27.87 3.53
C GLU A 413 -9.63 -27.66 3.85
N ALA A 414 -9.29 -27.58 5.14
CA ALA A 414 -7.93 -27.35 5.61
C ALA A 414 -7.19 -28.67 5.90
N ASN A 415 -6.10 -28.93 5.19
CA ASN A 415 -5.18 -30.02 5.48
C ASN A 415 -3.81 -29.48 5.91
N LEU A 416 -3.19 -30.14 6.90
CA LEU A 416 -1.88 -29.77 7.41
C LEU A 416 -0.97 -30.99 7.36
N SER A 417 0.14 -30.87 6.63
CA SER A 417 1.14 -31.94 6.49
C SER A 417 2.42 -31.59 7.23
N GLY A 418 3.07 -32.58 7.86
CA GLY A 418 4.45 -32.43 8.34
C GLY A 418 4.64 -31.72 9.69
N LEU A 419 3.58 -31.59 10.49
CA LEU A 419 3.70 -31.26 11.92
C LEU A 419 3.51 -32.57 12.69
N ALA A 420 4.59 -33.08 13.28
CA ALA A 420 4.54 -34.14 14.28
C ALA A 420 3.98 -33.57 15.61
#